data_AF-A0A2N5Z3L2-F1
#
_entry.id   AF-A0A2N5Z3L2-F1
#
_cell.length_a   1.000
_cell.length_b   1.000
_cell.length_c   1.000
_cell.angle_alpha   90.00
_cell.angle_beta   90.00
_cell.angle_gamma   90.00
#
_symmetry.space_group_name_H-M   'P 1'
#
loop_
_entity.id
_entity.type
_entity.pdbx_description
1 polymer ?
#
loop_
_entity_poly.entity_id
_entity_poly.type
_entity_poly.pdbx_seq_one_letter_code
_entity_poly.pdbx_strand_id
1 'polypeptide(L)'
;VSTSSDFTLATTDAIQNADSVIFAVIGTGGEKLVTKAGTESSHTFSASDISGITGTGYVQIVAYKFMTSTEGSKNVYFVNEAVVSNMVTFE
;
A
#
# COMPACT_ATOMS: atom_id res chain seq x y z
N VAL A 1 -15.76 -0.65 -5.41
CA VAL A 1 -14.60 -0.26 -6.26
C VAL A 1 -14.69 -1.11 -7.50
N SER A 2 -14.85 -0.48 -8.66
CA SER A 2 -14.90 -1.21 -9.94
C SER A 2 -13.53 -1.80 -10.26
N THR A 3 -13.48 -3.08 -10.64
CA THR A 3 -12.26 -3.73 -11.17
C THR A 3 -12.25 -3.84 -12.69
N SER A 4 -13.35 -3.42 -13.34
CA SER A 4 -13.46 -3.32 -14.80
C SER A 4 -12.83 -2.05 -15.40
N SER A 5 -12.34 -1.14 -14.56
CA SER A 5 -11.72 0.12 -14.93
C SER A 5 -10.50 0.40 -14.06
N ASP A 6 -9.61 1.27 -14.52
CA ASP A 6 -8.48 1.73 -13.71
C ASP A 6 -8.95 2.33 -12.39
N PHE A 7 -8.20 2.06 -11.32
CA PHE A 7 -8.51 2.51 -9.97
C PHE A 7 -7.31 3.25 -9.38
N THR A 8 -7.51 4.51 -9.01
CA THR A 8 -6.48 5.33 -8.37
C THR A 8 -6.71 5.36 -6.86
N LEU A 9 -5.68 4.95 -6.11
CA LEU A 9 -5.60 5.12 -4.67
C LEU A 9 -4.64 6.27 -4.36
N ALA A 10 -5.08 7.23 -3.53
CA ALA A 10 -4.29 8.42 -3.22
C ALA A 10 -4.53 8.92 -1.78
N THR A 11 -3.52 9.55 -1.19
CA THR A 11 -3.67 10.35 0.02
C THR A 11 -4.11 11.78 -0.32
N THR A 12 -4.79 12.45 0.61
CA THR A 12 -5.11 13.88 0.50
C THR A 12 -3.88 14.76 0.74
N ASP A 13 -3.03 14.33 1.67
CA ASP A 13 -1.84 15.04 2.11
C ASP A 13 -0.58 14.32 1.65
N ALA A 14 0.52 15.06 1.54
CA ALA A 14 1.81 14.48 1.17
C ALA A 14 2.32 13.48 2.23
N ILE A 15 2.91 12.38 1.78
CA ILE A 15 3.57 11.42 2.66
C ILE A 15 4.96 11.95 3.00
N GLN A 16 5.26 12.01 4.30
CA GLN A 16 6.51 12.56 4.82
C GLN A 16 7.24 11.49 5.65
N ASN A 17 8.58 11.54 5.62
CA ASN A 17 9.45 10.68 6.44
C ASN A 17 9.25 9.17 6.19
N ALA A 18 8.95 8.76 4.97
CA ALA A 18 8.94 7.35 4.57
C ALA A 18 10.09 7.10 3.58
N ASP A 19 10.65 5.89 3.61
CA ASP A 19 11.58 5.44 2.56
C ASP A 19 10.79 4.83 1.40
N SER A 20 9.64 4.23 1.70
CA SER A 20 8.81 3.54 0.72
C SER A 20 7.34 3.56 1.15
N VAL A 21 6.46 3.42 0.15
CA VAL A 21 5.01 3.33 0.33
C VAL A 21 4.48 2.12 -0.42
N ILE A 22 3.62 1.32 0.21
CA ILE A 22 2.87 0.24 -0.45
C ILE A 22 1.46 0.73 -0.71
N PHE A 23 1.01 0.65 -1.96
CA PHE A 23 -0.39 0.74 -2.32
C PHE A 23 -0.93 -0.67 -2.47
N ALA A 24 -2.03 -0.99 -1.77
CA ALA A 24 -2.61 -2.33 -1.76
C ALA A 24 -4.10 -2.31 -2.10
N VAL A 25 -4.52 -3.28 -2.91
CA VAL A 25 -5.90 -3.64 -3.20
C VAL A 25 -6.05 -5.11 -2.81
N ILE A 26 -6.84 -5.40 -1.77
CA ILE A 26 -6.94 -6.75 -1.18
C ILE A 26 -8.42 -7.12 -1.05
N GLY A 27 -8.86 -8.15 -1.76
CA GLY A 27 -10.22 -8.67 -1.72
C GLY A 27 -10.25 -10.19 -1.54
N THR A 28 -11.45 -10.78 -1.52
CA THR A 28 -11.60 -12.24 -1.32
C THR A 28 -10.98 -13.09 -2.42
N GLY A 29 -10.89 -12.56 -3.65
CA GLY A 29 -10.33 -13.25 -4.81
C GLY A 29 -8.81 -13.15 -4.96
N GLY A 30 -8.14 -12.31 -4.17
CA GLY A 30 -6.71 -12.08 -4.27
C GLY A 30 -6.31 -10.65 -3.91
N GLU A 31 -5.04 -10.33 -4.17
CA GLU A 31 -4.45 -9.06 -3.82
C GLU A 31 -3.52 -8.53 -4.91
N LYS A 32 -3.39 -7.21 -4.94
CA LYS A 32 -2.39 -6.49 -5.73
C LYS A 32 -1.71 -5.46 -4.84
N LEU A 33 -0.39 -5.59 -4.72
CA LEU A 33 0.46 -4.68 -3.95
C LEU A 33 1.50 -4.06 -4.88
N VAL A 34 1.75 -2.76 -4.72
CA VAL A 34 2.80 -2.05 -5.45
C VAL A 34 3.58 -1.17 -4.48
N THR A 35 4.88 -1.43 -4.40
CA THR A 35 5.82 -0.61 -3.64
C THR A 35 6.35 0.53 -4.50
N LYS A 36 6.34 1.74 -3.93
CA LYS A 36 6.77 3.00 -4.54
C LYS A 36 7.70 3.76 -3.61
N ALA A 37 8.30 4.83 -4.12
CA ALA A 37 9.14 5.72 -3.31
C ALA A 37 8.32 6.33 -2.17
N GLY A 38 8.97 6.62 -1.03
CA GLY A 38 8.32 7.10 0.18
C GLY A 38 7.53 8.40 0.06
N THR A 39 7.75 9.16 -1.03
CA THR A 39 7.06 10.43 -1.33
C THR A 39 5.87 10.26 -2.27
N GLU A 40 5.65 9.07 -2.84
CA GLU A 40 4.55 8.83 -3.77
C GLU A 40 3.23 8.77 -3.00
N SER A 41 2.36 9.73 -3.26
CA SER A 41 1.07 9.88 -2.59
C SER A 41 -0.11 9.30 -3.39
N SER A 42 0.13 8.79 -4.60
CA SER A 42 -0.90 8.15 -5.42
C SER A 42 -0.36 7.01 -6.28
N HIS A 43 -1.23 6.05 -6.57
CA HIS A 43 -0.97 5.01 -7.56
C HIS A 43 -2.26 4.61 -8.27
N THR A 44 -2.18 4.49 -9.60
CA THR A 44 -3.26 3.94 -10.44
C THR A 44 -2.97 2.48 -10.75
N PHE A 45 -3.86 1.61 -10.30
CA PHE A 45 -3.94 0.22 -10.70
C PHE A 45 -4.70 0.12 -12.02
N SER A 46 -4.13 -0.56 -13.02
CA SER A 46 -4.85 -0.81 -14.26
C SER A 46 -6.00 -1.80 -14.02
N ALA A 47 -7.08 -1.71 -14.81
CA ALA A 47 -8.17 -2.70 -14.75
C ALA A 47 -7.65 -4.14 -14.86
N SER A 48 -6.67 -4.37 -15.73
CA SER A 48 -6.05 -5.69 -15.89
C SER A 48 -5.33 -6.19 -14.65
N ASP A 49 -4.74 -5.29 -13.84
CA ASP A 49 -4.02 -5.67 -12.61
C ASP A 49 -4.95 -6.14 -11.49
N ILE A 50 -6.22 -5.71 -11.51
CA ILE A 50 -7.16 -5.94 -10.41
C ILE A 50 -8.44 -6.70 -10.83
N SER A 51 -8.58 -7.06 -12.11
CA SER A 51 -9.77 -7.73 -12.67
C SER A 51 -10.20 -9.03 -11.97
N GLY A 52 -9.28 -9.73 -11.28
CA GLY A 52 -9.59 -10.95 -10.52
C GLY A 52 -9.97 -10.70 -9.05
N ILE A 53 -9.85 -9.47 -8.56
CA ILE A 53 -10.11 -9.12 -7.16
C ILE A 53 -11.60 -8.81 -7.03
N THR A 54 -12.29 -9.54 -6.17
CA THR A 54 -13.75 -9.45 -6.01
C THR A 54 -14.15 -9.53 -4.54
N GLY A 55 -15.40 -9.15 -4.26
CA GLY A 55 -16.02 -9.30 -2.95
C GLY A 55 -15.56 -8.26 -1.93
N THR A 56 -15.88 -8.49 -0.66
CA THR A 56 -15.50 -7.59 0.43
C THR A 56 -14.00 -7.66 0.71
N GLY A 57 -13.39 -6.51 0.94
CA GLY A 57 -11.98 -6.41 1.25
C GLY A 57 -11.61 -5.00 1.70
N TYR A 58 -10.39 -4.59 1.42
CA TYR A 58 -9.89 -3.27 1.77
C TYR A 58 -8.81 -2.79 0.81
N VAL A 59 -8.64 -1.47 0.78
CA VAL A 59 -7.50 -0.81 0.12
C VAL A 59 -6.61 -0.19 1.20
N GLN A 60 -5.31 -0.18 0.98
CA GLN A 60 -4.35 0.42 1.93
C GLN A 60 -3.29 1.27 1.26
N ILE A 61 -2.86 2.28 1.99
CA ILE A 61 -1.60 2.99 1.76
C ILE A 61 -0.76 2.79 3.01
N VAL A 62 0.41 2.17 2.84
CA VAL A 62 1.34 1.80 3.92
C VAL A 62 2.63 2.55 3.71
N ALA A 63 2.85 3.62 4.48
CA ALA A 63 4.11 4.36 4.46
C ALA A 63 5.06 3.75 5.51
N TYR A 64 6.29 3.43 5.11
CA TYR A 64 7.25 2.84 6.03
C TYR A 64 8.68 3.33 5.80
N LYS A 65 9.48 3.28 6.86
CA LYS A 65 10.93 3.51 6.82
C LYS A 65 11.69 2.50 7.66
N PHE A 66 12.89 2.16 7.23
CA PHE A 66 13.80 1.34 8.00
C PHE A 66 14.68 2.24 8.88
N MET A 67 14.91 1.79 10.11
CA MET A 67 15.87 2.39 11.02
C MET A 67 16.82 1.29 11.46
N THR A 68 18.11 1.58 11.47
CA THR A 68 19.13 0.62 11.90
C THR A 68 19.80 1.09 13.17
N SER A 69 20.08 0.14 14.06
CA SER A 69 20.88 0.35 15.25
C SER A 69 21.83 -0.83 15.39
N THR A 70 23.04 -0.60 15.86
CA THR A 70 23.96 -1.69 16.22
C THR A 70 23.94 -1.84 17.73
N GLU A 71 23.47 -2.99 18.20
CA GLU A 71 23.39 -3.34 19.62
C GLU A 71 24.38 -4.47 19.90
N GLY A 72 25.49 -4.13 20.55
CA GLY A 72 26.64 -5.02 20.68
C GLY A 72 27.24 -5.35 19.32
N SER A 73 27.25 -6.63 18.94
CA SER A 73 27.76 -7.10 17.64
C SER A 73 26.66 -7.41 16.62
N LYS A 74 25.41 -7.01 16.88
CA LYS A 74 24.26 -7.30 16.03
C LYS A 74 23.72 -6.03 15.41
N ASN A 75 23.40 -6.08 14.12
CA ASN A 75 22.58 -5.06 13.48
C ASN A 75 21.12 -5.38 13.77
N VAL A 76 20.42 -4.43 14.39
CA VAL A 76 19.00 -4.45 14.68
C VAL A 76 18.31 -3.52 13.67
N TYR A 77 17.27 -4.03 13.02
CA TYR A 77 16.50 -3.31 12.01
C TYR A 77 15.09 -3.10 12.55
N PHE A 78 14.70 -1.84 12.68
CA PHE A 78 13.36 -1.43 13.06
C PHE A 78 12.62 -0.95 11.82
N VAL A 79 11.32 -1.21 11.79
CA VAL A 79 10.41 -0.64 10.79
C VAL A 79 9.49 0.31 11.52
N ASN A 80 9.47 1.58 11.11
CA ASN A 80 8.40 2.49 11.48
C ASN A 80 7.39 2.50 10.34
N GLU A 81 6.14 2.18 10.66
CA GLU A 81 5.08 1.93 9.70
C GLU A 81 3.82 2.71 10.09
N ALA A 82 3.20 3.37 9.10
CA ALA A 82 1.89 3.97 9.21
C ALA A 82 0.97 3.40 8.13
N VAL A 83 -0.15 2.81 8.56
CA VAL A 83 -1.12 2.15 7.69
C VAL A 83 -2.43 2.90 7.71
N VAL A 84 -2.90 3.32 6.54
CA VAL A 84 -4.27 3.83 6.35
C VAL A 84 -5.05 2.80 5.54
N SER A 85 -6.18 2.36 6.07
CA SER A 85 -7.02 1.32 5.45
C SER A 85 -8.44 1.82 5.26
N ASN A 86 -9.08 1.41 4.16
CA ASN A 86 -10.50 1.62 3.96
C ASN A 86 -11.18 0.32 3.48
N MET A 87 -12.24 -0.08 4.17
CA MET A 87 -13.03 -1.26 3.81
C MET A 87 -13.88 -0.96 2.59
N VAL A 88 -13.87 -1.85 1.60
CA VAL A 88 -14.61 -1.68 0.34
C VAL A 88 -15.17 -3.02 -0.15
N THR A 89 -16.13 -2.95 -1.08
CA THR A 89 -16.55 -4.10 -1.89
C THR A 89 -16.02 -3.91 -3.31
N PHE A 90 -15.37 -4.93 -3.87
CA PHE A 90 -14.88 -4.97 -5.25
C PHE A 90 -15.91 -5.63 -6.16
N GLU A 91 -16.24 -4.96 -7.26
CA GLU A 91 -17.25 -5.34 -8.25
C GLU A 91 -16.70 -5.24 -9.68
#